data_AF-A0A7S8WHK7-F1
#
_entry.id   AF-A0A7S8WHK7-F1
#
_cell.length_a   1.000
_cell.length_b   1.000
_cell.length_c   1.000
_cell.angle_alpha   90.00
_cell.angle_beta   90.00
_cell.angle_gamma   90.00
#
_symmetry.space_group_name_H-M   'P 1'
#
loop_
_entity.id
_entity.type
_entity.pdbx_description
1 polymer ?
#
loop_
_entity_poly.entity_id
_entity_poly.type
_entity_poly.pdbx_seq_one_letter_code
_entity_poly.pdbx_strand_id
1 'polypeptide(L)'
;MRDITNKILSLNLFEAVEIDVDHTGQWDDPDHIVLLRNANAQIVLRISEQGPDVELYSLSLEVDEFDSYGEIYLNDDLWMIFGNEDAILVELKNKDWSLKDLGSYNHYFK
;
A
#
# COMPACT_ATOMS: atom_id res chain seq x y z
N MET A 1 4.92 13.75 -4.23
CA MET A 1 4.25 13.02 -3.13
C MET A 1 2.72 13.22 -2.97
N ARG A 2 2.16 14.34 -2.46
CA ARG A 2 0.69 14.47 -2.17
C ARG A 2 -0.28 14.20 -3.33
N ASP A 3 0.16 14.28 -4.57
CA ASP A 3 -0.74 14.20 -5.72
C ASP A 3 -1.17 12.76 -6.02
N ILE A 4 -0.23 11.81 -6.01
CA ILE A 4 -0.53 10.43 -6.41
C ILE A 4 -1.44 9.71 -5.41
N THR A 5 -1.20 9.83 -4.10
CA THR A 5 -2.02 9.19 -3.05
C THR A 5 -3.46 9.67 -3.11
N ASN A 6 -3.68 10.98 -3.27
CA ASN A 6 -5.02 11.55 -3.46
C ASN A 6 -5.66 11.10 -4.78
N LYS A 7 -4.90 11.02 -5.87
CA LYS A 7 -5.39 10.50 -7.15
C LYS A 7 -5.82 9.05 -7.02
N ILE A 8 -5.05 8.20 -6.35
CA ILE A 8 -5.39 6.80 -6.07
C ILE A 8 -6.70 6.71 -5.29
N LEU A 9 -6.81 7.45 -4.18
CA LEU A 9 -8.04 7.49 -3.37
C LEU A 9 -9.25 7.96 -4.19
N SER A 10 -9.08 8.92 -5.09
CA SER A 10 -10.15 9.42 -5.97
C SER A 10 -10.67 8.39 -6.98
N LEU A 11 -9.91 7.31 -7.23
CA LEU A 11 -10.37 6.21 -8.09
C LEU A 11 -11.45 5.35 -7.44
N ASN A 12 -11.63 5.43 -6.11
CA ASN A 12 -12.61 4.66 -5.34
C ASN A 12 -12.54 3.13 -5.63
N LEU A 13 -11.32 2.59 -5.73
CA LEU A 13 -11.08 1.17 -6.06
C LEU A 13 -11.24 0.22 -4.88
N PHE A 14 -11.08 0.74 -3.66
CA PHE A 14 -11.11 -0.02 -2.41
C PHE A 14 -11.59 0.87 -1.26
N GLU A 15 -12.02 0.26 -0.16
CA GLU A 15 -12.34 0.96 1.08
C GLU A 15 -11.09 1.05 1.97
N ALA A 16 -10.70 2.26 2.36
CA ALA A 16 -9.55 2.48 3.23
C ALA A 16 -9.98 2.50 4.70
N VAL A 17 -9.28 1.74 5.54
CA VAL A 17 -9.47 1.72 7.00
C VAL A 17 -8.72 2.87 7.65
N GLU A 18 -7.50 3.11 7.20
CA GLU A 18 -6.59 4.13 7.72
C GLU A 18 -5.71 4.63 6.59
N ILE A 19 -5.40 5.92 6.60
CA ILE A 19 -4.54 6.56 5.61
C ILE A 19 -3.51 7.34 6.41
N ASP A 20 -2.25 6.97 6.22
CA ASP A 20 -1.11 7.70 6.77
C ASP A 20 -0.33 8.30 5.60
N VAL A 21 -0.17 9.62 5.62
CA VAL A 21 0.47 10.39 4.54
C VAL A 21 1.60 11.15 5.17
N ASP A 22 2.83 10.72 4.94
CA ASP A 22 3.97 11.43 5.50
C ASP A 22 4.08 12.82 4.84
N HIS A 23 4.38 13.80 5.66
CA HIS A 23 4.54 15.19 5.27
C HIS A 23 6.01 15.59 5.14
N THR A 24 6.94 14.70 5.50
CA THR A 24 8.37 15.01 5.50
C THR A 24 9.07 14.63 4.21
N GLY A 25 8.48 13.72 3.41
CA GLY A 25 9.06 13.26 2.15
C GLY A 25 10.38 12.53 2.32
N GLN A 26 10.60 11.98 3.52
CA GLN A 26 11.76 11.16 3.81
C GLN A 26 11.51 9.75 3.27
N TRP A 27 12.55 9.17 2.68
CA TRP A 27 12.51 7.85 2.05
C TRP A 27 12.11 6.72 3.01
N ASP A 28 12.22 6.96 4.31
CA ASP A 28 12.05 5.95 5.35
C ASP A 28 10.57 5.80 5.81
N ASP A 29 9.68 6.76 5.48
CA ASP A 29 8.26 6.72 5.85
C ASP A 29 7.37 7.00 4.60
N PRO A 30 7.15 5.99 3.73
CA PRO A 30 6.32 6.15 2.53
C PRO A 30 4.85 6.30 2.88
N ASP A 31 4.03 6.92 2.01
CA ASP A 31 2.58 6.98 2.22
C ASP A 31 1.99 5.56 2.33
N HIS A 32 1.03 5.37 3.26
CA HIS A 32 0.42 4.08 3.57
C HIS A 32 -1.10 4.19 3.50
N ILE A 33 -1.75 3.31 2.74
CA ILE A 33 -3.20 3.14 2.79
C ILE A 33 -3.49 1.74 3.33
N VAL A 34 -4.02 1.68 4.55
CA VAL A 34 -4.43 0.42 5.18
C VAL A 34 -5.78 0.01 4.62
N LEU A 35 -5.84 -1.15 3.99
CA LEU A 35 -7.04 -1.71 3.38
C LEU A 35 -7.80 -2.61 4.36
N LEU A 36 -7.06 -3.32 5.21
CA LEU A 36 -7.61 -4.19 6.26
C LEU A 36 -6.67 -4.21 7.45
N ARG A 37 -7.22 -4.37 8.66
CA ARG A 37 -6.45 -4.49 9.89
C ARG A 37 -7.18 -5.36 10.90
N ASN A 38 -6.43 -6.20 11.60
CA ASN A 38 -6.87 -6.91 12.80
C ASN A 38 -5.73 -6.91 13.85
N ALA A 39 -5.90 -7.67 14.93
CA ALA A 39 -4.92 -7.72 16.02
C ALA A 39 -3.56 -8.37 15.64
N ASN A 40 -3.51 -9.15 14.56
CA ASN A 40 -2.37 -9.96 14.17
C ASN A 40 -1.73 -9.51 12.84
N ALA A 41 -2.47 -8.82 11.97
CA ALA A 41 -1.96 -8.37 10.68
C ALA A 41 -2.74 -7.19 10.09
N GLN A 42 -2.11 -6.49 9.15
CA GLN A 42 -2.74 -5.51 8.27
C GLN A 42 -2.33 -5.71 6.81
N ILE A 43 -3.21 -5.30 5.90
CA ILE A 43 -2.93 -5.22 4.46
C ILE A 43 -2.79 -3.75 4.11
N VAL A 44 -1.64 -3.39 3.55
CA VAL A 44 -1.26 -2.00 3.29
C VAL A 44 -0.88 -1.84 1.83
N LEU A 45 -1.38 -0.78 1.20
CA LEU A 45 -0.84 -0.27 -0.04
C LEU A 45 0.19 0.81 0.31
N ARG A 46 1.49 0.51 0.15
CA ARG A 46 2.58 1.47 0.33
C ARG A 46 2.87 2.18 -0.98
N ILE A 47 3.15 3.48 -0.88
CA ILE A 47 3.40 4.36 -2.01
C ILE A 47 4.69 5.13 -1.71
N SER A 48 5.76 4.82 -2.43
CA SER A 48 7.07 5.44 -2.23
C SER A 48 7.49 6.22 -3.45
N GLU A 49 7.98 7.45 -3.26
CA GLU A 49 8.60 8.25 -4.32
C GLU A 49 10.02 7.76 -4.58
N GLN A 50 10.40 7.66 -5.85
CA GLN A 50 11.65 7.03 -6.27
C GLN A 50 12.56 8.06 -6.94
N GLY A 51 13.44 8.64 -6.13
CA GLY A 51 14.51 9.54 -6.58
C GLY A 51 14.28 10.99 -6.17
N PRO A 52 15.34 11.83 -6.19
CA PRO A 52 15.25 13.24 -5.81
C PRO A 52 14.60 14.15 -6.87
N ASP A 53 14.45 13.68 -8.12
CA ASP A 53 14.17 14.54 -9.28
C ASP A 53 13.06 13.99 -10.23
N VAL A 54 12.31 12.95 -9.85
CA VAL A 54 11.43 12.25 -10.83
C VAL A 54 10.08 11.85 -10.26
N GLU A 55 9.02 12.07 -11.05
CA GLU A 55 7.64 11.57 -10.87
C GLU A 55 7.55 10.04 -11.01
N LEU A 56 8.51 9.30 -10.44
CA LEU A 56 8.52 7.85 -10.39
C LEU A 56 8.11 7.42 -9.00
N TYR A 57 7.28 6.38 -8.95
CA TYR A 57 6.81 5.82 -7.71
C TYR A 57 6.91 4.30 -7.77
N SER A 58 7.09 3.71 -6.60
CA SER A 58 6.83 2.30 -6.36
C SER A 58 5.57 2.17 -5.54
N LEU A 59 4.66 1.29 -5.97
CA LEU A 59 3.51 0.90 -5.17
C LEU A 59 3.59 -0.59 -4.88
N SER A 60 3.42 -0.94 -3.62
CA SER A 60 3.42 -2.33 -3.15
C SER A 60 2.17 -2.58 -2.31
N LEU A 61 1.50 -3.70 -2.60
CA LEU A 61 0.48 -4.26 -1.73
C LEU A 61 1.18 -5.27 -0.83
N GLU A 62 1.15 -5.01 0.46
CA GLU A 62 1.95 -5.70 1.45
C GLU A 62 1.08 -6.22 2.58
N VAL A 63 1.56 -7.27 3.25
CA VAL A 63 1.02 -7.75 4.51
C VAL A 63 2.04 -7.47 5.60
N ASP A 64 1.63 -6.69 6.60
CA ASP A 64 2.38 -6.55 7.84
C ASP A 64 1.79 -7.50 8.87
N GLU A 65 2.61 -8.36 9.46
CA GLU A 65 2.24 -9.15 10.63
C GLU A 65 2.74 -8.49 11.91
N PHE A 66 1.87 -8.47 12.93
CA PHE A 66 2.15 -7.94 14.24
C PHE A 66 2.62 -9.04 15.20
N ASP A 67 3.62 -8.72 16.00
CA ASP A 67 4.04 -9.58 17.09
C ASP A 67 3.13 -9.42 18.32
N SER A 68 3.48 -10.10 19.42
CA SER A 68 2.71 -10.00 20.67
C SER A 68 2.70 -8.62 21.32
N TYR A 69 3.60 -7.72 20.92
CA TYR A 69 3.69 -6.34 21.40
C TYR A 69 2.99 -5.35 20.47
N GLY A 70 2.49 -5.82 19.31
CA GLY A 70 1.84 -4.99 18.30
C GLY A 70 2.82 -4.32 17.34
N GLU A 71 4.09 -4.72 17.35
CA GLU A 71 5.10 -4.23 16.40
C GLU A 71 5.10 -5.07 15.13
N ILE A 72 5.37 -4.44 13.99
CA ILE A 72 5.51 -5.15 12.71
C ILE A 72 6.81 -5.96 12.76
N TYR A 73 6.70 -7.30 12.70
CA TYR A 73 7.87 -8.19 12.74
C TYR A 73 8.13 -8.89 11.41
N LEU A 74 7.12 -8.95 10.54
CA LEU A 74 7.22 -9.44 9.17
C LEU A 74 6.45 -8.52 8.25
N ASN A 75 7.04 -8.23 7.10
CA ASN A 75 6.46 -7.46 6.03
C ASN A 75 6.72 -8.21 4.71
N ASP A 76 5.65 -8.59 4.02
CA ASP A 76 5.69 -9.42 2.82
C ASP A 76 4.95 -8.75 1.66
N ASP A 77 5.63 -8.63 0.51
CA ASP A 77 5.08 -8.08 -0.73
C ASP A 77 4.19 -9.10 -1.45
N LEU A 78 2.91 -8.79 -1.63
CA LEU A 78 1.98 -9.58 -2.44
C LEU A 78 2.00 -9.16 -3.90
N TRP A 79 2.22 -7.88 -4.16
CA TRP A 79 2.21 -7.30 -5.50
C TRP A 79 2.96 -5.98 -5.49
N MET A 80 3.69 -5.69 -6.56
CA MET A 80 4.45 -4.45 -6.68
C MET A 80 4.44 -3.95 -8.12
N ILE A 81 4.40 -2.63 -8.27
CA ILE A 81 4.57 -1.93 -9.54
C ILE A 81 5.52 -0.76 -9.38
N PHE A 82 6.21 -0.44 -10.46
CA PHE A 82 7.11 0.70 -10.55
C PHE A 82 6.81 1.46 -11.84
N GLY A 83 6.68 2.77 -11.75
CA GLY A 83 6.42 3.58 -12.93
C GLY A 83 6.17 5.03 -12.59
N ASN A 84 5.81 5.79 -13.61
CA ASN A 84 5.30 7.14 -13.41
C ASN A 84 3.83 7.11 -12.97
N GLU A 85 3.31 8.26 -12.57
CA GLU A 85 1.95 8.40 -12.08
C GLU A 85 0.89 7.82 -13.05
N ASP A 86 0.95 8.19 -14.33
CA ASP A 86 -0.02 7.72 -15.33
C ASP A 86 0.00 6.19 -15.48
N ALA A 87 1.18 5.57 -15.53
CA ALA A 87 1.33 4.12 -15.62
C ALA A 87 0.72 3.43 -14.40
N ILE A 88 0.99 3.95 -13.20
CA ILE A 88 0.46 3.43 -11.94
C ILE A 88 -1.06 3.51 -11.90
N LEU A 89 -1.64 4.67 -12.23
CA LEU A 89 -3.09 4.86 -12.17
C LEU A 89 -3.81 3.96 -13.18
N VAL A 90 -3.22 3.70 -14.35
CA VAL A 90 -3.76 2.74 -15.33
C VAL A 90 -3.70 1.33 -14.78
N GLU A 91 -2.59 0.94 -14.16
CA GLU A 91 -2.42 -0.42 -13.65
C GLU A 91 -3.34 -0.71 -12.45
N LEU A 92 -3.45 0.23 -11.50
CA LEU A 92 -4.37 0.12 -10.36
C LEU A 92 -5.83 -0.06 -10.78
N LYS A 93 -6.27 0.66 -11.83
CA LYS A 93 -7.64 0.51 -12.37
C LYS A 93 -7.93 -0.87 -12.95
N ASN A 94 -6.89 -1.54 -13.47
CA ASN A 94 -7.00 -2.85 -14.11
C ASN A 94 -6.71 -4.01 -13.16
N LYS A 95 -6.14 -3.74 -11.98
CA LYS A 95 -5.89 -4.74 -10.94
C LYS A 95 -7.21 -5.27 -10.37
N ASP A 96 -7.28 -6.58 -10.17
CA ASP A 96 -8.33 -7.18 -9.33
C ASP A 96 -8.00 -6.88 -7.86
N TRP A 97 -8.89 -6.16 -7.19
CA TRP A 97 -8.79 -5.81 -5.77
C TRP A 97 -9.52 -6.80 -4.86
N SER A 98 -10.04 -7.89 -5.42
CA SER A 98 -10.60 -8.95 -4.59
C SER A 98 -9.49 -9.58 -3.74
N LEU A 99 -9.77 -9.79 -2.46
CA LEU A 99 -8.82 -10.35 -1.48
C LEU A 99 -8.50 -11.84 -1.69
N LYS A 100 -8.81 -12.38 -2.87
CA LYS A 100 -8.53 -13.77 -3.24
C LYS A 100 -7.02 -14.01 -3.37
N ASP A 101 -6.28 -12.96 -3.71
CA ASP A 101 -4.85 -13.01 -3.95
C ASP A 101 -4.00 -12.89 -2.66
N LEU A 102 -4.62 -12.86 -1.48
CA LEU A 102 -3.91 -12.85 -0.19
C LEU A 102 -3.16 -14.17 0.11
N GLY A 103 -3.33 -15.21 -0.71
CA GLY A 103 -2.55 -16.43 -0.62
C GLY A 103 -2.60 -17.09 0.77
N SER A 104 -1.42 -17.28 1.38
CA SER A 104 -1.26 -17.83 2.72
C SER A 104 -1.89 -16.98 3.82
N TYR A 105 -2.06 -15.67 3.61
CA TYR A 105 -2.54 -14.72 4.62
C TYR A 105 -4.06 -14.70 4.78
N ASN A 106 -4.80 -15.42 3.93
CA ASN A 106 -6.25 -15.54 4.02
C ASN A 106 -6.75 -15.95 5.42
N HIS A 107 -5.96 -16.71 6.19
CA HIS A 107 -6.36 -17.15 7.53
C HIS A 107 -6.49 -16.00 8.54
N TYR A 108 -5.79 -14.88 8.34
CA TYR A 108 -5.88 -13.71 9.21
C TYR A 108 -7.18 -12.91 8.99
N PHE A 109 -7.73 -12.92 7.78
CA PHE A 109 -8.80 -12.01 7.36
C PHE A 109 -10.11 -12.73 6.95
N LYS A 110 -10.30 -13.97 7.45
CA LYS A 110 -11.51 -14.78 7.25
C LYS A 110 -12.69 -14.36 8.12
#